data_AF-M1V6C3-F1
#
_entry.id   AF-M1V6C3-F1
#
_cell.length_a   1.000
_cell.length_b   1.000
_cell.length_c   1.000
_cell.angle_alpha   90.00
_cell.angle_beta   90.00
_cell.angle_gamma   90.00
#
_symmetry.space_group_name_H-M   'P 1'
#
loop_
_entity.id
_entity.type
_entity.pdbx_description
1 polymer ?
#
loop_
_entity_poly.entity_id
_entity_poly.type
_entity_poly.pdbx_seq_one_letter_code
_entity_poly.pdbx_strand_id
1 'polypeptide(L)'
;MSAFLILFLKQHDPNKKADDAPHRARQKSGYWKDLVLVAQQIRLFQSRFGLPNDRLPTEYELRRHGYNGGHTILRALRLHGGKRAFLQKLARLDDPEAKAPFASWQEASPQRKVSDARRVARSLKPELEGLARKLGLPGKTLPNLSLIREYEPLLANVICSTPGGYAAIARELNCCIEQQKPVSWASMRRLKPLPLQELKRELLKFIAERTVTPGVMPPERILAKAGRFDLIISIEYHGGSRAVAEICELRDSASWEYVLEMRDLLRELRAYLNLANKGNEMPSIAELQRQGREDLARLIRRHGGPLVFAARFGLYVPPSRRRREADLKWGPFSLALAVRLLDACYQRGRAVDGIPELPPLSELDLELQTEIAEYGGPDTVARRLGLAFARPDGASGTLREDHC
;
A
#
# COMPACT_ATOMS: atom_id res chain seq x y z
N MET A 1 7.57 -28.76 43.94
CA MET A 1 6.45 -28.05 43.27
C MET A 1 6.25 -26.70 43.96
N SER A 2 6.83 -25.64 43.40
CA SER A 2 7.04 -24.38 44.12
C SER A 2 5.82 -23.46 44.07
N ALA A 3 5.47 -22.88 45.21
CA ALA A 3 4.21 -22.18 45.54
C ALA A 3 3.90 -20.93 44.70
N PHE A 4 4.79 -20.52 43.79
CA PHE A 4 4.57 -19.40 42.88
C PHE A 4 3.63 -19.73 41.70
N LEU A 5 3.43 -21.01 41.37
CA LEU A 5 2.56 -21.43 40.27
C LEU A 5 1.06 -21.32 40.61
N ILE A 6 0.71 -21.32 41.90
CA ILE A 6 -0.69 -21.34 42.36
C ILE A 6 -1.29 -19.92 42.45
N LEU A 7 -0.47 -18.89 42.64
CA LEU A 7 -0.96 -17.51 42.78
C LEU A 7 -1.31 -16.84 41.44
N PHE A 8 -0.83 -17.34 40.30
CA PHE A 8 -1.15 -16.75 38.99
C PHE A 8 -2.35 -17.40 38.30
N LEU A 9 -2.76 -18.61 38.72
CA LEU A 9 -3.90 -19.34 38.15
C LEU A 9 -5.25 -19.00 38.82
N LYS A 10 -5.26 -18.17 39.87
CA LYS A 10 -6.47 -17.88 40.67
C LYS A 10 -7.20 -16.57 40.32
N GLN A 11 -6.83 -15.88 39.23
CA GLN A 11 -7.48 -14.64 38.78
C GLN A 11 -8.00 -14.71 37.34
N HIS A 12 -8.42 -15.88 36.87
CA HIS A 12 -9.12 -15.97 35.59
C HIS A 12 -10.63 -15.80 35.84
N ASP A 13 -11.07 -14.55 35.90
CA ASP A 13 -12.48 -14.18 35.78
C ASP A 13 -12.94 -14.51 34.35
N PRO A 14 -13.89 -15.45 34.15
CA PRO A 14 -14.33 -15.86 32.82
C PRO A 14 -15.11 -14.79 32.05
N ASN A 15 -15.43 -13.64 32.68
CA ASN A 15 -16.21 -12.56 32.06
C ASN A 15 -15.38 -11.34 31.59
N LYS A 16 -14.04 -11.41 31.67
CA LYS A 16 -13.17 -10.32 31.18
C LYS A 16 -12.91 -10.48 29.68
N LYS A 17 -13.35 -9.49 28.86
CA LYS A 17 -13.23 -9.49 27.40
C LYS A 17 -11.80 -9.86 26.95
N ALA A 18 -11.71 -10.74 25.95
CA ALA A 18 -10.49 -11.41 25.47
C ALA A 18 -9.37 -10.52 24.89
N ASP A 19 -9.47 -9.19 24.98
CA ASP A 19 -8.55 -8.22 24.37
C ASP A 19 -7.42 -7.73 25.30
N ASP A 20 -7.47 -8.06 26.58
CA ASP A 20 -6.41 -7.71 27.54
C ASP A 20 -5.24 -8.70 27.46
N ALA A 21 -4.45 -8.57 26.39
CA ALA A 21 -3.28 -9.42 26.21
C ALA A 21 -2.16 -9.05 27.23
N PRO A 22 -1.73 -9.95 28.13
CA PRO A 22 -0.82 -9.66 29.24
C PRO A 22 0.58 -9.18 28.81
N HIS A 23 0.97 -9.40 27.55
CA HIS A 23 2.21 -8.88 26.98
C HIS A 23 2.17 -7.36 26.69
N ARG A 24 1.00 -6.73 26.75
CA ARG A 24 0.81 -5.28 26.59
C ARG A 24 0.85 -4.53 27.92
N ALA A 25 0.76 -5.22 29.05
CA ALA A 25 0.95 -4.62 30.36
C ALA A 25 2.39 -4.13 30.51
N ARG A 26 2.56 -2.92 31.06
CA ARG A 26 3.88 -2.26 31.22
C ARG A 26 4.70 -3.04 32.26
N GLN A 27 5.58 -3.92 31.78
CA GLN A 27 6.44 -4.75 32.63
C GLN A 27 7.45 -3.89 33.40
N LYS A 28 7.81 -4.32 34.64
CA LYS A 28 8.77 -3.61 35.49
C LYS A 28 10.13 -3.44 34.79
N SER A 29 10.84 -2.35 35.10
CA SER A 29 12.19 -2.09 34.56
C SER A 29 13.12 -3.28 34.86
N GLY A 30 13.84 -3.77 33.85
CA GLY A 30 14.72 -4.94 33.97
C GLY A 30 14.09 -6.29 33.58
N TYR A 31 12.75 -6.38 33.47
CA TYR A 31 12.04 -7.62 33.14
C TYR A 31 12.54 -8.30 31.84
N TRP A 32 12.76 -7.52 30.78
CA TRP A 32 13.23 -8.04 29.48
C TRP A 32 14.74 -8.30 29.41
N LYS A 33 15.48 -7.98 30.48
CA LYS A 33 16.92 -8.28 30.62
C LYS A 33 17.15 -9.63 31.31
N ASP A 34 16.15 -10.18 32.00
CA ASP A 34 16.23 -11.48 32.65
C ASP A 34 16.01 -12.62 31.64
N LEU A 35 16.96 -13.55 31.55
CA LEU A 35 16.93 -14.66 30.60
C LEU A 35 15.79 -15.65 30.89
N VAL A 36 15.54 -15.95 32.17
CA VAL A 36 14.59 -16.98 32.60
C VAL A 36 13.16 -16.46 32.42
N LEU A 37 12.90 -15.20 32.78
CA LEU A 37 11.59 -14.58 32.56
C LEU A 37 11.23 -14.50 31.07
N VAL A 38 12.21 -14.17 30.21
CA VAL A 38 12.01 -14.15 28.76
C VAL A 38 11.71 -15.55 28.22
N ALA A 39 12.40 -16.58 28.68
CA ALA A 39 12.14 -17.97 28.30
C ALA A 39 10.75 -18.45 28.75
N GLN A 40 10.32 -18.09 29.96
CA GLN A 40 8.96 -18.39 30.45
C GLN A 40 7.88 -17.71 29.60
N GLN A 41 8.07 -16.46 29.20
CA GLN A 41 7.12 -15.76 28.31
C GLN A 41 7.04 -16.40 26.92
N ILE A 42 8.15 -16.90 26.40
CA ILE A 42 8.17 -17.66 25.14
C ILE A 42 7.38 -18.97 25.27
N ARG A 43 7.54 -19.70 26.39
CA ARG A 43 6.74 -20.90 26.68
C ARG A 43 5.25 -20.61 26.79
N LEU A 44 4.87 -19.55 27.50
CA LEU A 44 3.47 -19.13 27.64
C LEU A 44 2.87 -18.78 26.27
N PHE A 45 3.64 -18.10 25.42
CA PHE A 45 3.26 -17.84 24.04
C PHE A 45 3.05 -19.13 23.25
N GLN A 46 3.97 -20.10 23.34
CA GLN A 46 3.86 -21.36 22.61
C GLN A 46 2.65 -22.19 23.06
N SER A 47 2.45 -22.33 24.37
CA SER A 47 1.30 -23.04 24.95
C SER A 47 -0.03 -22.37 24.55
N ARG A 48 -0.10 -21.03 24.59
CA ARG A 48 -1.30 -20.28 24.22
C ARG A 48 -1.71 -20.45 22.76
N PHE A 49 -0.75 -20.58 21.86
CA PHE A 49 -1.00 -20.64 20.41
C PHE A 49 -0.73 -22.02 19.79
N GLY A 50 -0.58 -23.06 20.61
CA GLY A 50 -0.38 -24.44 20.15
C GLY A 50 0.89 -24.63 19.31
N LEU A 51 1.96 -23.90 19.62
CA LEU A 51 3.22 -23.99 18.88
C LEU A 51 4.15 -25.05 19.49
N PRO A 52 5.09 -25.60 18.69
CA PRO A 52 6.06 -26.57 19.18
C PRO A 52 6.90 -26.01 20.34
N ASN A 53 7.05 -26.79 21.41
CA ASN A 53 7.74 -26.41 22.66
C ASN A 53 9.25 -26.73 22.64
N ASP A 54 9.76 -27.25 21.54
CA ASP A 54 11.13 -27.74 21.32
C ASP A 54 12.00 -26.75 20.50
N ARG A 55 11.46 -25.60 20.10
CA ARG A 55 12.19 -24.58 19.34
C ARG A 55 11.76 -23.18 19.71
N LEU A 56 12.58 -22.18 19.41
CA LEU A 56 12.13 -20.79 19.51
C LEU A 56 11.06 -20.47 18.45
N PRO A 57 10.02 -19.67 18.77
CA PRO A 57 9.10 -19.14 17.78
C PRO A 57 9.82 -18.36 16.68
N THR A 58 9.35 -18.48 15.45
CA THR A 58 9.79 -17.67 14.32
C THR A 58 9.35 -16.22 14.49
N GLU A 59 10.04 -15.30 13.82
CA GLU A 59 9.61 -13.90 13.83
C GLU A 59 8.22 -13.73 13.17
N TYR A 60 7.90 -14.56 12.17
CA TYR A 60 6.58 -14.61 11.56
C TYR A 60 5.50 -15.05 12.55
N GLU A 61 5.71 -16.15 13.30
CA GLU A 61 4.76 -16.63 14.31
C GLU A 61 4.50 -15.56 15.39
N LEU A 62 5.54 -14.91 15.90
CA LEU A 62 5.38 -13.82 16.88
C LEU A 62 4.59 -12.64 16.30
N ARG A 63 4.89 -12.23 15.05
CA ARG A 63 4.24 -11.08 14.39
C ARG A 63 2.78 -11.37 14.00
N ARG A 64 2.47 -12.58 13.56
CA ARG A 64 1.11 -13.06 13.22
C ARG A 64 0.17 -13.00 14.43
N HIS A 65 0.69 -13.26 15.62
CA HIS A 65 -0.08 -13.26 16.87
C HIS A 65 0.02 -11.94 17.66
N GLY A 66 0.40 -10.85 17.01
CA GLY A 66 0.29 -9.50 17.57
C GLY A 66 1.49 -8.99 18.40
N TYR A 67 2.60 -9.73 18.47
CA TYR A 67 3.81 -9.33 19.23
C TYR A 67 4.71 -8.35 18.43
N ASN A 68 4.12 -7.27 17.93
CA ASN A 68 4.72 -6.35 16.95
C ASN A 68 5.40 -5.09 17.54
N GLY A 69 5.35 -4.89 18.86
CA GLY A 69 5.76 -3.64 19.53
C GLY A 69 7.18 -3.61 20.14
N GLY A 70 7.60 -2.43 20.58
CA GLY A 70 8.91 -2.18 21.22
C GLY A 70 9.08 -2.74 22.65
N HIS A 71 8.14 -3.53 23.16
CA HIS A 71 8.19 -4.16 24.49
C HIS A 71 7.72 -5.62 24.44
N THR A 72 8.17 -6.36 23.43
CA THR A 72 7.75 -7.75 23.18
C THR A 72 8.92 -8.73 23.23
N ILE A 73 8.61 -10.02 23.21
CA ILE A 73 9.57 -11.14 23.08
C ILE A 73 10.60 -10.89 21.98
N LEU A 74 10.22 -10.26 20.86
CA LEU A 74 11.14 -9.93 19.77
C LEU A 74 12.25 -8.94 20.20
N ARG A 75 11.91 -7.92 21.00
CA ARG A 75 12.91 -6.99 21.53
C ARG A 75 13.77 -7.67 22.59
N ALA A 76 13.17 -8.49 23.45
CA ALA A 76 13.91 -9.24 24.46
C ALA A 76 15.00 -10.12 23.82
N LEU A 77 14.64 -10.86 22.76
CA LEU A 77 15.60 -11.65 21.99
C LEU A 77 16.70 -10.78 21.36
N ARG A 78 16.39 -9.57 20.89
CA ARG A 78 17.40 -8.62 20.37
C ARG A 78 18.31 -8.06 21.47
N LEU A 79 17.77 -7.71 22.64
CA LEU A 79 18.55 -7.25 23.79
C LEU A 79 19.58 -8.32 24.23
N HIS A 80 19.25 -9.58 24.03
CA HIS A 80 20.14 -10.70 24.33
C HIS A 80 21.12 -11.05 23.20
N GLY A 81 21.14 -10.30 22.10
CA GLY A 81 22.06 -10.50 20.96
C GLY A 81 21.49 -11.38 19.84
N GLY A 82 20.17 -11.57 19.79
CA GLY A 82 19.48 -12.42 18.83
C GLY A 82 19.22 -13.84 19.33
N LYS A 83 18.49 -14.64 18.55
CA LYS A 83 18.02 -15.98 18.94
C LYS A 83 19.16 -16.93 19.29
N ARG A 84 20.20 -16.96 18.46
CA ARG A 84 21.38 -17.81 18.67
C ARG A 84 22.13 -17.45 19.95
N ALA A 85 22.37 -16.16 20.17
CA ALA A 85 23.03 -15.68 21.39
C ALA A 85 22.17 -15.91 22.64
N PHE A 86 20.85 -15.78 22.52
CA PHE A 86 19.90 -16.08 23.60
C PHE A 86 19.95 -17.57 23.99
N LEU A 87 19.91 -18.49 23.02
CA LEU A 87 20.05 -19.94 23.28
C LEU A 87 21.40 -20.29 23.91
N GLN A 88 22.50 -19.67 23.44
CA GLN A 88 23.82 -19.87 24.02
C GLN A 88 23.90 -19.37 25.47
N LYS A 89 23.29 -18.23 25.78
CA LYS A 89 23.19 -17.70 27.15
C LYS A 89 22.33 -18.59 28.04
N LEU A 90 21.22 -19.11 27.52
CA LEU A 90 20.34 -20.03 28.24
C LEU A 90 21.04 -21.37 28.53
N ALA A 91 21.86 -21.85 27.60
CA ALA A 91 22.66 -23.07 27.78
C ALA A 91 23.79 -22.91 28.81
N ARG A 92 24.23 -21.68 29.09
CA ARG A 92 25.29 -21.34 30.05
C ARG A 92 24.75 -20.93 31.43
N LEU A 93 23.44 -21.05 31.69
CA LEU A 93 22.89 -20.83 33.02
C LEU A 93 23.44 -21.88 33.99
N ASP A 94 23.95 -21.42 35.13
CA ASP A 94 24.52 -22.26 36.19
C ASP A 94 23.45 -23.03 36.98
N ASP A 95 22.21 -22.54 36.99
CA ASP A 95 21.07 -23.17 37.65
C ASP A 95 20.47 -24.29 36.76
N PRO A 96 20.63 -25.58 37.13
CA PRO A 96 20.14 -26.70 36.36
C PRO A 96 18.60 -26.80 36.37
N GLU A 97 17.91 -26.34 37.42
CA GLU A 97 16.45 -26.36 37.50
C GLU A 97 15.82 -25.30 36.59
N ALA A 98 16.43 -24.12 36.51
CA ALA A 98 15.99 -23.06 35.59
C ALA A 98 16.25 -23.40 34.11
N LYS A 99 17.28 -24.21 33.83
CA LYS A 99 17.71 -24.62 32.49
C LYS A 99 16.95 -25.83 31.93
N ALA A 100 16.59 -26.80 32.78
CA ALA A 100 15.94 -28.05 32.37
C ALA A 100 14.70 -27.88 31.46
N PRO A 101 13.80 -26.90 31.69
CA PRO A 101 12.63 -26.70 30.83
C PRO A 101 12.97 -26.26 29.39
N PHE A 102 14.18 -25.80 29.12
CA PHE A 102 14.53 -25.21 27.82
C PHE A 102 15.71 -25.91 27.15
N ALA A 103 16.18 -27.02 27.72
CA ALA A 103 17.37 -27.73 27.27
C ALA A 103 17.23 -28.33 25.85
N SER A 104 16.00 -28.62 25.43
CA SER A 104 15.68 -29.13 24.09
C SER A 104 15.51 -28.04 23.03
N TRP A 105 15.60 -26.75 23.39
CA TRP A 105 15.31 -25.66 22.47
C TRP A 105 16.36 -25.49 21.38
N GLN A 106 15.91 -25.63 20.13
CA GLN A 106 16.71 -25.35 18.95
C GLN A 106 16.30 -24.03 18.26
N GLU A 107 17.19 -23.49 17.43
CA GLU A 107 16.84 -22.42 16.52
C GLU A 107 15.85 -22.96 15.47
N ALA A 108 14.73 -22.26 15.25
CA ALA A 108 13.78 -22.67 14.23
C ALA A 108 14.45 -22.64 12.85
N SER A 109 14.71 -23.83 12.33
CA SER A 109 15.27 -24.11 11.02
C SER A 109 14.59 -23.27 9.90
N PRO A 110 15.35 -22.61 9.00
CA PRO A 110 14.80 -21.78 7.91
C PRO A 110 13.88 -22.53 6.92
N GLN A 111 13.84 -23.86 7.00
CA GLN A 111 13.18 -24.77 6.06
C GLN A 111 11.67 -24.52 5.84
N ARG A 112 10.98 -23.75 6.70
CA ARG A 112 9.53 -23.46 6.54
C ARG A 112 9.17 -22.20 5.74
N LYS A 113 10.13 -21.35 5.33
CA LYS A 113 9.81 -20.22 4.42
C LYS A 113 9.53 -20.67 2.98
N VAL A 114 10.03 -21.84 2.59
CA VAL A 114 9.98 -22.37 1.21
C VAL A 114 8.65 -23.09 0.93
N SER A 115 7.98 -23.64 1.95
CA SER A 115 6.74 -24.42 1.76
C SER A 115 5.51 -23.57 1.41
N ASP A 116 5.42 -22.33 1.90
CA ASP A 116 4.30 -21.44 1.57
C ASP A 116 4.46 -20.81 0.18
N ALA A 117 5.66 -20.35 -0.19
CA ALA A 117 5.92 -19.81 -1.53
C ALA A 117 5.71 -20.86 -2.63
N ARG A 118 6.12 -22.11 -2.42
CA ARG A 118 5.87 -23.23 -3.36
C ARG A 118 4.39 -23.58 -3.51
N ARG A 119 3.62 -23.53 -2.42
CA ARG A 119 2.18 -23.79 -2.46
C ARG A 119 1.46 -22.69 -3.23
N VAL A 120 1.78 -21.42 -2.92
CA VAL A 120 1.20 -20.25 -3.59
C VAL A 120 1.65 -20.16 -5.06
N ALA A 121 2.92 -20.43 -5.37
CA ALA A 121 3.40 -20.46 -6.74
C ALA A 121 2.64 -21.50 -7.59
N ARG A 122 2.38 -22.69 -7.04
CA ARG A 122 1.60 -23.73 -7.72
C ARG A 122 0.14 -23.32 -7.96
N SER A 123 -0.49 -22.63 -7.00
CA SER A 123 -1.88 -22.18 -7.19
C SER A 123 -2.00 -21.03 -8.20
N LEU A 124 -1.01 -20.12 -8.24
CA LEU A 124 -1.02 -18.94 -9.12
C LEU A 124 -0.50 -19.23 -10.54
N LYS A 125 0.18 -20.36 -10.75
CA LYS A 125 0.75 -20.75 -12.05
C LYS A 125 -0.24 -20.64 -13.23
N PRO A 126 -1.44 -21.24 -13.20
CA PRO A 126 -2.36 -21.21 -14.34
C PRO A 126 -2.85 -19.79 -14.68
N GLU A 127 -3.07 -18.95 -13.67
CA GLU A 127 -3.52 -17.55 -13.83
C GLU A 127 -2.41 -16.69 -14.44
N LEU A 128 -1.18 -16.85 -13.94
CA LEU A 128 0.01 -16.14 -14.43
C LEU A 128 0.39 -16.55 -15.87
N GLU A 129 0.33 -17.84 -16.19
CA GLU A 129 0.58 -18.34 -17.55
C GLU A 129 -0.54 -17.99 -18.52
N GLY A 130 -1.80 -17.92 -18.05
CA GLY A 130 -2.94 -17.43 -18.82
C GLY A 130 -2.78 -15.96 -19.18
N LEU A 131 -2.40 -15.12 -18.20
CA LEU A 131 -2.15 -13.70 -18.42
C LEU A 131 -0.94 -13.47 -19.33
N ALA A 132 0.15 -14.22 -19.16
CA ALA A 132 1.32 -14.15 -20.03
C ALA A 132 0.97 -14.44 -21.50
N ARG A 133 0.15 -15.46 -21.76
CA ARG A 133 -0.35 -15.79 -23.10
C ARG A 133 -1.22 -14.68 -23.68
N LYS A 134 -2.14 -14.13 -22.88
CA LYS A 134 -3.00 -13.01 -23.29
C LYS A 134 -2.20 -11.77 -23.68
N LEU A 135 -1.06 -11.55 -23.02
CA LEU A 135 -0.14 -10.43 -23.28
C LEU A 135 0.92 -10.75 -24.37
N GLY A 136 0.89 -11.94 -24.96
CA GLY A 136 1.84 -12.34 -26.01
C GLY A 136 3.29 -12.47 -25.53
N LEU A 137 3.51 -12.74 -24.23
CA LEU A 137 4.85 -12.86 -23.66
C LEU A 137 5.52 -14.20 -24.06
N PRO A 138 6.84 -14.22 -24.25
CA PRO A 138 7.57 -15.42 -24.62
C PRO A 138 7.49 -16.52 -23.56
N GLY A 139 7.45 -17.78 -23.99
CA GLY A 139 7.30 -18.94 -23.10
C GLY A 139 8.37 -18.98 -22.01
N LYS A 140 7.94 -19.12 -20.74
CA LYS A 140 8.71 -18.97 -19.49
C LYS A 140 8.96 -17.54 -19.01
N THR A 141 8.24 -16.56 -19.55
CA THR A 141 8.27 -15.18 -19.06
C THR A 141 6.94 -14.83 -18.42
N LEU A 142 6.99 -14.36 -17.17
CA LEU A 142 5.82 -13.90 -16.43
C LEU A 142 5.67 -12.39 -16.57
N PRO A 143 4.43 -11.86 -16.66
CA PRO A 143 4.21 -10.42 -16.71
C PRO A 143 4.76 -9.74 -15.47
N ASN A 144 5.30 -8.53 -15.61
CA ASN A 144 5.74 -7.75 -14.45
C ASN A 144 4.55 -7.32 -13.59
N LEU A 145 4.84 -6.89 -12.36
CA LEU A 145 3.80 -6.55 -11.38
C LEU A 145 2.90 -5.38 -11.85
N SER A 146 3.40 -4.47 -12.69
CA SER A 146 2.60 -3.37 -13.25
C SER A 146 1.53 -3.90 -14.22
N LEU A 147 1.92 -4.81 -15.13
CA LEU A 147 0.99 -5.47 -16.04
C LEU A 147 -0.05 -6.31 -15.26
N ILE A 148 0.39 -7.03 -14.22
CA ILE A 148 -0.56 -7.79 -13.39
C ILE A 148 -1.54 -6.86 -12.69
N ARG A 149 -1.12 -5.70 -12.20
CA ARG A 149 -2.02 -4.73 -11.56
C ARG A 149 -3.04 -4.12 -12.50
N GLU A 150 -2.68 -3.95 -13.76
CA GLU A 150 -3.55 -3.39 -14.80
C GLU A 150 -4.65 -4.37 -15.21
N TYR A 151 -4.29 -5.64 -15.43
CA TYR A 151 -5.22 -6.64 -15.96
C TYR A 151 -5.88 -7.50 -14.87
N GLU A 152 -5.18 -7.80 -13.78
CA GLU A 152 -5.63 -8.70 -12.71
C GLU A 152 -5.19 -8.19 -11.31
N PRO A 153 -5.81 -7.11 -10.80
CA PRO A 153 -5.37 -6.44 -9.57
C PRO A 153 -5.42 -7.33 -8.32
N LEU A 154 -6.31 -8.33 -8.28
CA LEU A 154 -6.39 -9.30 -7.19
C LEU A 154 -5.17 -10.24 -7.18
N LEU A 155 -4.75 -10.71 -8.35
CA LEU A 155 -3.57 -11.55 -8.53
C LEU A 155 -2.30 -10.82 -8.06
N ALA A 156 -2.16 -9.53 -8.37
CA ALA A 156 -1.05 -8.71 -7.90
C ALA A 156 -0.97 -8.63 -6.37
N ASN A 157 -2.13 -8.54 -5.70
CA ASN A 157 -2.18 -8.45 -4.24
C ASN A 157 -1.77 -9.76 -3.57
N VAL A 158 -2.21 -10.92 -4.09
CA VAL A 158 -1.79 -12.23 -3.57
C VAL A 158 -0.28 -12.42 -3.71
N ILE A 159 0.28 -12.06 -4.87
CA ILE A 159 1.72 -12.10 -5.15
C ILE A 159 2.52 -11.23 -4.15
N CYS A 160 2.05 -10.00 -3.87
CA CYS A 160 2.71 -9.09 -2.93
C CYS A 160 2.65 -9.58 -1.47
N SER A 161 1.59 -10.29 -1.11
CA SER A 161 1.41 -10.86 0.24
C SER A 161 2.26 -12.11 0.52
N THR A 162 2.88 -12.70 -0.52
CA THR A 162 3.65 -13.95 -0.40
C THR A 162 5.03 -13.70 0.22
N PRO A 163 5.48 -14.50 1.21
CA PRO A 163 6.84 -14.40 1.74
C PRO A 163 7.90 -14.55 0.65
N GLY A 164 8.76 -13.53 0.47
CA GLY A 164 9.76 -13.48 -0.61
C GLY A 164 9.25 -12.86 -1.92
N GLY A 165 7.96 -12.49 -1.96
CA GLY A 165 7.34 -11.72 -3.04
C GLY A 165 7.38 -12.42 -4.40
N TYR A 166 7.25 -11.61 -5.44
CA TYR A 166 7.13 -12.13 -6.80
C TYR A 166 8.40 -12.84 -7.30
N ALA A 167 9.57 -12.38 -6.84
CA ALA A 167 10.84 -13.01 -7.18
C ALA A 167 11.00 -14.43 -6.60
N ALA A 168 10.35 -14.74 -5.47
CA ALA A 168 10.32 -16.10 -4.96
C ALA A 168 9.42 -17.01 -5.81
N ILE A 169 8.26 -16.49 -6.22
CA ILE A 169 7.32 -17.21 -7.10
C ILE A 169 7.98 -17.51 -8.46
N ALA A 170 8.64 -16.53 -9.07
CA ALA A 170 9.34 -16.70 -10.34
C ALA A 170 10.44 -17.77 -10.29
N ARG A 171 11.22 -17.79 -9.19
CA ARG A 171 12.23 -18.84 -8.94
C ARG A 171 11.61 -20.23 -8.79
N GLU A 172 10.49 -20.37 -8.09
CA GLU A 172 9.82 -21.66 -7.91
C GLU A 172 9.14 -22.15 -9.21
N LEU A 173 8.69 -21.23 -10.07
CA LEU A 173 8.10 -21.55 -11.37
C LEU A 173 9.13 -21.74 -12.49
N ASN A 174 10.42 -21.56 -12.20
CA ASN A 174 11.49 -21.56 -13.20
C ASN A 174 11.19 -20.63 -14.39
N CYS A 175 10.67 -19.44 -14.08
CA CYS A 175 10.31 -18.42 -15.06
C CYS A 175 11.06 -17.11 -14.77
N CYS A 176 11.28 -16.33 -15.82
CA CYS A 176 11.80 -14.97 -15.70
C CYS A 176 10.63 -13.99 -15.56
N ILE A 177 10.79 -12.94 -14.74
CA ILE A 177 9.83 -11.83 -14.73
C ILE A 177 10.20 -10.91 -15.88
N GLU A 178 9.22 -10.50 -16.69
CA GLU A 178 9.36 -9.50 -17.73
C GLU A 178 10.08 -8.28 -17.14
N GLN A 179 11.32 -8.06 -17.54
CA GLN A 179 12.01 -6.84 -17.16
C GLN A 179 11.56 -5.75 -18.12
N GLN A 180 10.83 -4.76 -17.61
CA GLN A 180 10.91 -3.45 -18.25
C GLN A 180 12.38 -3.05 -18.15
N LYS A 181 13.13 -3.19 -19.25
CA LYS A 181 14.49 -2.64 -19.29
C LYS A 181 14.36 -1.16 -18.92
N PRO A 182 14.93 -0.70 -17.80
CA PRO A 182 15.04 0.72 -17.58
C PRO A 182 15.96 1.22 -18.69
N VAL A 183 15.39 1.90 -19.69
CA VAL A 183 16.21 2.59 -20.67
C VAL A 183 16.95 3.64 -19.86
N SER A 184 18.28 3.54 -19.75
CA SER A 184 19.04 4.57 -19.02
C SER A 184 18.84 5.92 -19.74
N TRP A 185 18.83 7.04 -19.02
CA TRP A 185 18.76 8.38 -19.64
C TRP A 185 19.84 8.58 -20.73
N ALA A 186 21.00 7.95 -20.56
CA ALA A 186 22.09 7.95 -21.55
C ALA A 186 21.78 7.11 -22.80
N SER A 187 21.00 6.03 -22.66
CA SER A 187 20.51 5.20 -23.77
C SER A 187 19.33 5.86 -24.49
N MET A 188 18.48 6.57 -23.75
CA MET A 188 17.37 7.37 -24.28
C MET A 188 17.89 8.48 -25.20
N ARG A 189 18.91 9.26 -24.80
CA ARG A 189 19.52 10.32 -25.63
C ARG A 189 20.05 9.86 -27.00
N ARG A 190 20.21 8.55 -27.23
CA ARG A 190 20.61 8.00 -28.54
C ARG A 190 19.42 7.77 -29.48
N LEU A 191 18.19 7.78 -28.97
CA LEU A 191 16.99 7.75 -29.79
C LEU A 191 16.87 9.11 -30.49
N LYS A 192 16.67 9.09 -31.81
CA LYS A 192 16.39 10.31 -32.56
C LYS A 192 14.98 10.79 -32.23
N PRO A 193 14.79 12.07 -31.83
CA PRO A 193 13.48 12.66 -31.69
C PRO A 193 12.69 12.54 -33.00
N LEU A 194 11.41 12.21 -32.89
CA LEU A 194 10.51 12.17 -34.03
C LEU A 194 10.29 13.58 -34.58
N PRO A 195 10.18 13.75 -35.91
CA PRO A 195 9.66 14.97 -36.51
C PRO A 195 8.27 15.29 -35.97
N LEU A 196 7.91 16.57 -35.89
CA LEU A 196 6.70 17.04 -35.24
C LEU A 196 5.40 16.38 -35.77
N GLN A 197 5.33 16.13 -37.07
CA GLN A 197 4.18 15.46 -37.71
C GLN A 197 4.06 13.99 -37.30
N GLU A 198 5.19 13.28 -37.20
CA GLU A 198 5.20 11.89 -36.74
C GLU A 198 4.92 11.79 -35.25
N LEU A 199 5.44 12.72 -34.45
CA LEU A 199 5.09 12.86 -33.04
C LEU A 199 3.58 13.04 -32.87
N LYS A 200 2.96 14.02 -33.56
CA LYS A 200 1.51 14.25 -33.49
C LYS A 200 0.73 12.98 -33.84
N ARG A 201 1.09 12.30 -34.93
CA ARG A 201 0.43 11.06 -35.37
C ARG A 201 0.55 9.94 -34.33
N GLU A 202 1.77 9.65 -33.88
CA GLU A 202 2.03 8.57 -32.93
C GLU A 202 1.42 8.84 -31.55
N LEU A 203 1.42 10.11 -31.12
CA LEU A 203 0.82 10.54 -29.87
C LEU A 203 -0.71 10.43 -29.91
N LEU A 204 -1.36 10.88 -30.99
CA LEU A 204 -2.81 10.73 -31.17
C LEU A 204 -3.22 9.26 -31.28
N LYS A 205 -2.42 8.44 -31.97
CA LYS A 205 -2.62 6.99 -32.04
C LYS A 205 -2.50 6.35 -30.65
N PHE A 206 -1.47 6.70 -29.89
CA PHE A 206 -1.29 6.23 -28.53
C PHE A 206 -2.48 6.63 -27.63
N ILE A 207 -2.96 7.86 -27.77
CA ILE A 207 -4.13 8.35 -27.05
C ILE A 207 -5.36 7.52 -27.40
N ALA A 208 -5.61 7.28 -28.69
CA ALA A 208 -6.76 6.51 -29.16
C ALA A 208 -6.73 5.03 -28.74
N GLU A 209 -5.55 4.40 -28.73
CA GLU A 209 -5.40 2.96 -28.46
C GLU A 209 -5.27 2.63 -26.98
N ARG A 210 -4.63 3.49 -26.18
CA ARG A 210 -4.16 3.13 -24.83
C ARG A 210 -4.58 4.11 -23.73
N THR A 211 -5.11 5.27 -24.07
CA THR A 211 -5.61 6.20 -23.05
C THR A 211 -7.13 6.23 -23.09
N VAL A 212 -7.73 6.33 -21.90
CA VAL A 212 -9.19 6.35 -21.75
C VAL A 212 -9.78 7.70 -22.21
N THR A 213 -8.95 8.73 -22.42
CA THR A 213 -9.41 10.10 -22.74
C THR A 213 -8.80 10.66 -24.01
N PRO A 214 -9.59 10.79 -25.09
CA PRO A 214 -9.22 11.56 -26.27
C PRO A 214 -8.88 13.02 -25.91
N GLY A 215 -7.84 13.56 -26.54
CA GLY A 215 -7.56 15.00 -26.49
C GLY A 215 -6.89 15.52 -25.21
N VAL A 216 -6.30 14.67 -24.37
CA VAL A 216 -5.43 15.10 -23.24
C VAL A 216 -4.03 14.59 -23.50
N MET A 217 -3.04 15.44 -23.24
CA MET A 217 -1.63 15.08 -23.31
C MET A 217 -1.35 13.95 -22.30
N PRO A 218 -0.84 12.78 -22.72
CA PRO A 218 -0.48 11.72 -21.79
C PRO A 218 0.68 12.18 -20.90
N PRO A 219 0.57 12.07 -19.56
CA PRO A 219 1.68 12.43 -18.68
C PRO A 219 2.85 11.45 -18.89
N GLU A 220 4.07 11.91 -18.67
CA GLU A 220 5.30 11.15 -18.91
C GLU A 220 5.27 9.76 -18.26
N ARG A 221 4.73 9.65 -17.04
CA ARG A 221 4.58 8.37 -16.32
C ARG A 221 3.78 7.32 -17.09
N ILE A 222 2.76 7.73 -17.86
CA ILE A 222 1.91 6.84 -18.65
C ILE A 222 2.68 6.38 -19.90
N LEU A 223 3.37 7.30 -20.57
CA LEU A 223 4.24 6.99 -21.71
C LEU A 223 5.38 6.04 -21.29
N ALA A 224 6.00 6.30 -20.15
CA ALA A 224 7.09 5.50 -19.60
C ALA A 224 6.61 4.09 -19.19
N LYS A 225 5.45 3.99 -18.54
CA LYS A 225 4.81 2.70 -18.25
C LYS A 225 4.51 1.89 -19.51
N ALA A 226 4.13 2.57 -20.59
CA ALA A 226 3.89 1.95 -21.89
C ALA A 226 5.16 1.72 -22.73
N GLY A 227 6.34 2.07 -22.21
CA GLY A 227 7.62 1.93 -22.90
C GLY A 227 7.83 2.88 -24.10
N ARG A 228 6.98 3.91 -24.25
CA ARG A 228 7.03 4.89 -25.35
C ARG A 228 8.03 6.01 -25.06
N PHE A 229 9.29 5.64 -24.86
CA PHE A 229 10.39 6.58 -24.62
C PHE A 229 10.71 7.43 -25.85
N ASP A 230 10.40 6.92 -27.04
CA ASP A 230 10.42 7.68 -28.30
C ASP A 230 9.55 8.93 -28.23
N LEU A 231 8.34 8.80 -27.68
CA LEU A 231 7.42 9.92 -27.48
C LEU A 231 7.94 10.88 -26.42
N ILE A 232 8.41 10.38 -25.27
CA ILE A 232 8.93 11.22 -24.18
C ILE A 232 10.06 12.13 -24.66
N ILE A 233 11.04 11.57 -25.38
CA ILE A 233 12.18 12.34 -25.88
C ILE A 233 11.73 13.35 -26.94
N SER A 234 10.82 12.94 -27.82
CA SER A 234 10.29 13.83 -28.85
C SER A 234 9.52 14.99 -28.22
N ILE A 235 8.76 14.73 -27.16
CA ILE A 235 8.05 15.75 -26.40
C ILE A 235 9.03 16.78 -25.81
N GLU A 236 10.08 16.29 -25.16
CA GLU A 236 11.10 17.15 -24.56
C GLU A 236 11.84 17.98 -25.64
N TYR A 237 12.17 17.35 -26.77
CA TYR A 237 12.86 18.00 -27.89
C TYR A 237 12.04 19.15 -28.50
N HIS A 238 10.72 18.99 -28.60
CA HIS A 238 9.81 20.00 -29.16
C HIS A 238 9.33 21.02 -28.12
N GLY A 239 10.07 21.21 -27.02
CA GLY A 239 9.80 22.26 -26.02
C GLY A 239 8.97 21.79 -24.81
N GLY A 240 8.80 20.49 -24.64
CA GLY A 240 8.14 19.88 -23.47
C GLY A 240 6.65 19.65 -23.67
N SER A 241 6.03 19.04 -22.64
CA SER A 241 4.65 18.55 -22.68
C SER A 241 3.62 19.63 -23.00
N ARG A 242 3.79 20.85 -22.47
CA ARG A 242 2.88 21.97 -22.70
C ARG A 242 2.94 22.49 -24.14
N ALA A 243 4.15 22.72 -24.66
CA ALA A 243 4.34 23.20 -26.04
C ALA A 243 3.79 22.17 -27.05
N VAL A 244 4.07 20.88 -26.83
CA VAL A 244 3.55 19.82 -27.69
C VAL A 244 2.05 19.65 -27.55
N ALA A 245 1.48 19.84 -26.36
CA ALA A 245 0.03 19.83 -26.16
C ALA A 245 -0.64 20.93 -26.98
N GLU A 246 -0.13 22.16 -26.94
CA GLU A 246 -0.64 23.29 -27.74
C GLU A 246 -0.56 22.99 -29.25
N ILE A 247 0.58 22.49 -29.74
CA ILE A 247 0.77 22.15 -31.17
C ILE A 247 -0.15 21.00 -31.62
N CYS A 248 -0.36 20.01 -30.74
CA CYS A 248 -1.18 18.86 -31.04
C CYS A 248 -2.67 19.09 -30.76
N GLU A 249 -3.05 20.30 -30.33
CA GLU A 249 -4.41 20.65 -29.89
C GLU A 249 -4.92 19.70 -28.77
N LEU A 250 -3.99 19.31 -27.89
CA LEU A 250 -4.24 18.49 -26.71
C LEU A 250 -4.29 19.37 -25.47
N ARG A 251 -5.06 18.93 -24.48
CA ARG A 251 -5.11 19.56 -23.15
C ARG A 251 -3.85 19.25 -22.36
N ASP A 252 -3.31 20.23 -21.64
CA ASP A 252 -2.10 20.05 -20.83
C ASP A 252 -2.29 19.03 -19.69
N SER A 253 -1.36 18.08 -19.63
CA SER A 253 -1.32 17.01 -18.63
C SER A 253 -1.08 17.51 -17.20
N ALA A 254 -0.37 18.63 -17.01
CA ALA A 254 -0.02 19.12 -15.68
C ALA A 254 -1.26 19.53 -14.87
N SER A 255 -2.26 20.09 -15.56
CA SER A 255 -3.57 20.41 -14.99
C SER A 255 -4.32 19.16 -14.48
N TRP A 256 -4.05 17.99 -15.06
CA TRP A 256 -4.79 16.75 -14.78
C TRP A 256 -4.00 15.70 -14.01
N GLU A 257 -2.69 15.89 -13.83
CA GLU A 257 -1.82 14.92 -13.15
C GLU A 257 -2.29 14.66 -11.73
N TYR A 258 -2.67 15.72 -11.02
CA TYR A 258 -3.20 15.64 -9.67
C TYR A 258 -4.48 14.79 -9.61
N VAL A 259 -5.46 15.06 -10.48
CA VAL A 259 -6.72 14.30 -10.53
C VAL A 259 -6.47 12.84 -10.84
N LEU A 260 -5.62 12.55 -11.82
CA LEU A 260 -5.27 11.17 -12.18
C LEU A 260 -4.56 10.44 -11.04
N GLU A 261 -3.57 11.07 -10.41
CA GLU A 261 -2.85 10.49 -9.27
C GLU A 261 -3.79 10.25 -8.09
N MET A 262 -4.62 11.24 -7.73
CA MET A 262 -5.57 11.12 -6.63
C MET A 262 -6.62 10.04 -6.90
N ARG A 263 -7.16 9.99 -8.12
CA ARG A 263 -8.11 8.97 -8.55
C ARG A 263 -7.52 7.56 -8.44
N ASP A 264 -6.33 7.36 -9.00
CA ASP A 264 -5.65 6.06 -8.95
C ASP A 264 -5.34 5.66 -7.50
N LEU A 265 -4.87 6.61 -6.68
CA LEU A 265 -4.61 6.39 -5.26
C LEU A 265 -5.87 5.96 -4.50
N LEU A 266 -6.97 6.69 -4.64
CA LEU A 266 -8.22 6.40 -3.92
C LEU A 266 -8.81 5.06 -4.37
N ARG A 267 -8.76 4.76 -5.67
CA ARG A 267 -9.21 3.47 -6.23
C ARG A 267 -8.38 2.32 -5.68
N GLU A 268 -7.06 2.43 -5.71
CA GLU A 268 -6.16 1.40 -5.20
C GLU A 268 -6.27 1.23 -3.68
N LEU A 269 -6.42 2.32 -2.93
CA LEU A 269 -6.62 2.28 -1.50
C LEU A 269 -7.95 1.64 -1.14
N ARG A 270 -9.04 1.96 -1.85
CA ARG A 270 -10.35 1.33 -1.66
C ARG A 270 -10.28 -0.18 -1.91
N ALA A 271 -9.66 -0.60 -3.02
CA ALA A 271 -9.46 -2.02 -3.32
C ALA A 271 -8.64 -2.73 -2.23
N TYR A 272 -7.58 -2.07 -1.73
CA TYR A 272 -6.78 -2.56 -0.63
C TYR A 272 -7.59 -2.75 0.66
N LEU A 273 -8.38 -1.75 1.04
CA LEU A 273 -9.21 -1.77 2.25
C LEU A 273 -10.26 -2.88 2.21
N ASN A 274 -10.90 -3.07 1.06
CA ASN A 274 -11.86 -4.15 0.83
C ASN A 274 -11.20 -5.52 0.97
N LEU A 275 -10.04 -5.72 0.34
CA LEU A 275 -9.32 -7.00 0.40
C LEU A 275 -8.85 -7.32 1.83
N ALA A 276 -8.42 -6.30 2.57
CA ALA A 276 -7.99 -6.45 3.96
C ALA A 276 -9.16 -6.52 4.96
N ASN A 277 -10.41 -6.41 4.49
CA ASN A 277 -11.63 -6.28 5.29
C ASN A 277 -11.53 -5.22 6.40
N LYS A 278 -10.96 -4.05 6.04
CA LYS A 278 -10.68 -2.95 6.97
C LYS A 278 -11.77 -1.87 7.00
N GLY A 279 -12.78 -1.97 6.14
CA GLY A 279 -13.78 -0.91 5.97
C GLY A 279 -13.08 0.43 5.70
N ASN A 280 -13.38 1.43 6.53
CA ASN A 280 -12.78 2.77 6.43
C ASN A 280 -11.59 2.99 7.37
N GLU A 281 -10.97 1.94 7.93
CA GLU A 281 -9.78 2.09 8.78
C GLU A 281 -8.54 2.45 7.95
N MET A 282 -7.92 3.59 8.23
CA MET A 282 -6.71 4.04 7.56
C MET A 282 -5.53 3.09 7.85
N PRO A 283 -4.93 2.45 6.83
CA PRO A 283 -3.78 1.59 7.03
C PRO A 283 -2.58 2.40 7.49
N SER A 284 -1.75 1.79 8.35
CA SER A 284 -0.49 2.46 8.69
C SER A 284 0.49 2.40 7.53
N ILE A 285 1.34 3.42 7.43
CA ILE A 285 2.47 3.42 6.50
C ILE A 285 3.33 2.16 6.64
N ALA A 286 3.60 1.72 7.88
CA ALA A 286 4.35 0.49 8.13
C ALA A 286 3.59 -0.78 7.72
N GLU A 287 2.26 -0.77 7.74
CA GLU A 287 1.43 -1.87 7.25
C GLU A 287 1.45 -1.95 5.73
N LEU A 288 1.29 -0.82 5.04
CA LEU A 288 1.41 -0.73 3.59
C LEU A 288 2.79 -1.22 3.13
N GLN A 289 3.86 -0.74 3.76
CA GLN A 289 5.24 -1.18 3.46
C GLN A 289 5.43 -2.69 3.69
N ARG A 290 4.88 -3.25 4.78
CA ARG A 290 4.95 -4.71 5.05
C ARG A 290 4.24 -5.55 3.99
N GLN A 291 3.22 -5.01 3.36
CA GLN A 291 2.45 -5.68 2.30
C GLN A 291 2.97 -5.33 0.89
N GLY A 292 4.17 -4.75 0.79
CA GLY A 292 4.78 -4.38 -0.48
C GLY A 292 4.11 -3.20 -1.19
N ARG A 293 3.22 -2.47 -0.49
CA ARG A 293 2.50 -1.29 -1.00
C ARG A 293 3.22 0.01 -0.67
N GLU A 294 4.51 0.06 -1.00
CA GLU A 294 5.33 1.26 -0.82
C GLU A 294 4.89 2.41 -1.75
N ASP A 295 4.27 2.07 -2.89
CA ASP A 295 3.56 2.97 -3.78
C ASP A 295 2.49 3.80 -3.03
N LEU A 296 1.53 3.13 -2.39
CA LEU A 296 0.47 3.78 -1.61
C LEU A 296 1.05 4.57 -0.43
N ALA A 297 2.02 3.99 0.27
CA ALA A 297 2.67 4.65 1.39
C ALA A 297 3.34 5.98 0.98
N ARG A 298 4.00 6.00 -0.19
CA ARG A 298 4.65 7.20 -0.73
C ARG A 298 3.62 8.24 -1.14
N LEU A 299 2.58 7.84 -1.86
CA LEU A 299 1.52 8.74 -2.32
C LEU A 299 0.76 9.36 -1.13
N ILE A 300 0.39 8.57 -0.13
CA ILE A 300 -0.27 9.09 1.09
C ILE A 300 0.62 10.11 1.80
N ARG A 301 1.94 9.90 1.88
CA ARG A 301 2.87 10.90 2.45
C ARG A 301 2.91 12.18 1.62
N ARG A 302 2.94 12.07 0.29
CA ARG A 302 2.93 13.22 -0.64
C ARG A 302 1.67 14.08 -0.46
N HIS A 303 0.52 13.44 -0.21
CA HIS A 303 -0.77 14.11 0.00
C HIS A 303 -1.04 14.49 1.47
N GLY A 304 -0.01 14.93 2.19
CA GLY A 304 -0.14 15.45 3.57
C GLY A 304 -0.01 14.41 4.69
N GLY A 305 0.25 13.15 4.34
CA GLY A 305 0.43 12.07 5.32
C GLY A 305 -0.87 11.40 5.75
N PRO A 306 -0.78 10.30 6.51
CA PRO A 306 -1.92 9.42 6.79
C PRO A 306 -3.04 10.09 7.58
N LEU A 307 -2.70 11.12 8.36
CA LEU A 307 -3.64 11.85 9.22
C LEU A 307 -4.51 12.82 8.41
N VAL A 308 -3.86 13.75 7.68
CA VAL A 308 -4.53 14.68 6.77
C VAL A 308 -5.34 13.91 5.73
N PHE A 309 -4.76 12.86 5.16
CA PHE A 309 -5.43 12.02 4.17
C PHE A 309 -6.68 11.34 4.75
N ALA A 310 -6.59 10.82 5.97
CA ALA A 310 -7.73 10.19 6.62
C ALA A 310 -8.84 11.20 6.95
N ALA A 311 -8.49 12.37 7.49
CA ALA A 311 -9.46 13.43 7.75
C ALA A 311 -10.17 13.86 6.46
N ARG A 312 -9.41 14.13 5.39
CA ARG A 312 -9.91 14.59 4.09
C ARG A 312 -10.93 13.61 3.47
N PHE A 313 -10.66 12.31 3.57
CA PHE A 313 -11.45 11.27 2.92
C PHE A 313 -12.30 10.43 3.89
N GLY A 314 -12.56 10.93 5.10
CA GLY A 314 -13.46 10.27 6.04
C GLY A 314 -12.98 8.91 6.56
N LEU A 315 -11.67 8.66 6.53
CA LEU A 315 -11.09 7.42 7.06
C LEU A 315 -10.82 7.52 8.55
N TYR A 316 -10.98 6.38 9.24
CA TYR A 316 -10.77 6.27 10.66
C TYR A 316 -9.31 5.97 10.99
N VAL A 317 -8.68 6.82 11.80
CA VAL A 317 -7.34 6.57 12.37
C VAL A 317 -7.48 5.99 13.79
N PRO A 318 -6.93 4.78 14.06
CA PRO A 318 -7.02 4.15 15.39
C PRO A 318 -6.45 5.01 16.52
N PRO A 319 -7.03 4.96 17.74
CA PRO A 319 -6.68 5.88 18.84
C PRO A 319 -5.23 5.70 19.31
N SER A 320 -4.70 4.49 19.20
CA SER A 320 -3.31 4.15 19.52
C SER A 320 -2.27 4.89 18.67
N ARG A 321 -2.70 5.55 17.59
CA ARG A 321 -1.85 6.31 16.66
C ARG A 321 -2.06 7.83 16.75
N ARG A 322 -3.00 8.32 17.56
CA ARG A 322 -3.23 9.75 17.83
C ARG A 322 -2.19 10.27 18.81
N ARG A 323 -0.95 10.50 18.36
CA ARG A 323 0.13 10.95 19.26
C ARG A 323 0.23 12.45 19.45
N ARG A 324 -0.54 13.26 18.69
CA ARG A 324 -0.76 14.71 18.79
C ARG A 324 -1.63 15.09 17.60
N GLU A 325 -2.91 15.40 17.79
CA GLU A 325 -3.71 16.06 16.76
C GLU A 325 -4.62 17.09 17.40
N ALA A 326 -4.44 18.33 16.96
CA ALA A 326 -5.49 19.33 16.94
C ALA A 326 -6.46 18.97 15.80
N ASP A 327 -7.74 18.81 16.13
CA ASP A 327 -8.94 19.26 15.42
C ASP A 327 -9.04 19.23 13.87
N LEU A 328 -8.30 18.40 13.14
CA LEU A 328 -8.54 18.18 11.70
C LEU A 328 -9.84 17.37 11.51
N LYS A 329 -10.97 18.06 11.57
CA LYS A 329 -12.31 17.49 11.36
C LYS A 329 -12.91 18.06 10.07
N TRP A 330 -12.78 17.28 9.01
CA TRP A 330 -13.48 17.56 7.76
C TRP A 330 -14.87 16.91 7.74
N GLY A 331 -15.17 15.97 8.64
CA GLY A 331 -16.44 15.24 8.65
C GLY A 331 -16.41 14.00 7.74
N PRO A 332 -17.49 13.20 7.72
CA PRO A 332 -17.55 11.98 6.93
C PRO A 332 -17.34 12.28 5.44
N PHE A 333 -16.80 11.29 4.71
CA PHE A 333 -16.65 11.36 3.26
C PHE A 333 -16.56 9.96 2.68
N SER A 334 -17.07 9.78 1.47
CA SER A 334 -17.04 8.49 0.77
C SER A 334 -15.87 8.42 -0.21
N LEU A 335 -15.00 7.43 -0.05
CA LEU A 335 -13.99 7.10 -1.05
C LEU A 335 -14.63 6.71 -2.40
N ALA A 336 -15.80 6.08 -2.37
CA ALA A 336 -16.48 5.65 -3.59
C ALA A 336 -16.98 6.86 -4.39
N LEU A 337 -17.59 7.83 -3.70
CA LEU A 337 -18.02 9.10 -4.29
C LEU A 337 -16.83 9.85 -4.88
N ALA A 338 -15.74 9.97 -4.12
CA ALA A 338 -14.53 10.66 -4.56
C ALA A 338 -13.99 10.08 -5.87
N VAL A 339 -13.92 8.75 -5.99
CA VAL A 339 -13.49 8.08 -7.23
C VAL A 339 -14.46 8.37 -8.38
N ARG A 340 -15.78 8.20 -8.18
CA ARG A 340 -16.80 8.48 -9.20
C ARG A 340 -16.71 9.91 -9.72
N LEU A 341 -16.55 10.89 -8.83
CA LEU A 341 -16.45 12.30 -9.19
C LEU A 341 -15.15 12.61 -9.92
N LEU A 342 -14.01 12.07 -9.48
CA LEU A 342 -12.74 12.26 -10.20
C LEU A 342 -12.76 11.57 -11.57
N ASP A 343 -13.42 10.42 -11.72
CA ASP A 343 -13.69 9.80 -13.01
C ASP A 343 -14.56 10.69 -13.89
N ALA A 344 -15.65 11.26 -13.36
CA ALA A 344 -16.53 12.17 -14.10
C ALA A 344 -15.82 13.47 -14.51
N CYS A 345 -15.04 14.08 -13.61
CA CYS A 345 -14.19 15.24 -13.91
C CYS A 345 -13.23 14.92 -15.04
N TYR A 346 -12.56 13.77 -14.95
CA TYR A 346 -11.60 13.32 -15.94
C TYR A 346 -12.25 13.06 -17.31
N GLN A 347 -13.45 12.47 -17.35
CA GLN A 347 -14.21 12.26 -18.59
C GLN A 347 -14.67 13.57 -19.23
N ARG A 348 -15.17 14.52 -18.42
CA ARG A 348 -15.62 15.84 -18.88
C ARG A 348 -14.44 16.68 -19.38
N GLY A 349 -13.31 16.61 -18.68
CA GLY A 349 -12.05 17.22 -19.09
C GLY A 349 -12.11 18.75 -19.22
N ARG A 350 -12.99 19.41 -18.46
CA ARG A 350 -13.02 20.87 -18.27
C ARG A 350 -12.13 21.26 -17.11
N ALA A 351 -11.42 22.37 -17.26
CA ALA A 351 -10.60 22.97 -16.23
C ALA A 351 -10.77 24.50 -16.27
N VAL A 352 -10.70 25.14 -15.10
CA VAL A 352 -10.70 26.58 -14.94
C VAL A 352 -9.34 26.98 -14.36
N ASP A 353 -8.62 27.86 -15.05
CA ASP A 353 -7.25 28.28 -14.68
C ASP A 353 -6.28 27.10 -14.46
N GLY A 354 -6.44 26.03 -15.25
CA GLY A 354 -5.64 24.81 -15.13
C GLY A 354 -6.04 23.89 -13.97
N ILE A 355 -7.12 24.19 -13.24
CA ILE A 355 -7.67 23.35 -12.19
C ILE A 355 -8.90 22.60 -12.74
N PRO A 356 -8.91 21.26 -12.72
CA PRO A 356 -10.06 20.46 -13.14
C PRO A 356 -11.36 20.88 -12.45
N GLU A 357 -12.42 21.02 -13.23
CA GLU A 357 -13.71 21.51 -12.77
C GLU A 357 -14.64 20.35 -12.41
N LEU A 358 -15.27 20.43 -11.23
CA LEU A 358 -16.36 19.53 -10.84
C LEU A 358 -17.52 19.70 -11.84
N PRO A 359 -18.12 18.61 -12.37
CA PRO A 359 -19.30 18.70 -13.22
C PRO A 359 -20.44 19.44 -12.50
N PRO A 360 -21.21 20.28 -13.20
CA PRO A 360 -22.38 20.93 -12.64
C PRO A 360 -23.40 19.87 -12.24
N LEU A 361 -24.15 20.12 -11.17
CA LEU A 361 -25.10 19.15 -10.64
C LEU A 361 -26.11 18.66 -11.69
N SER A 362 -26.49 19.51 -12.64
CA SER A 362 -27.39 19.17 -13.75
C SER A 362 -26.85 18.12 -14.73
N GLU A 363 -25.52 17.93 -14.78
CA GLU A 363 -24.87 16.91 -15.61
C GLU A 363 -24.63 15.58 -14.84
N LEU A 364 -24.87 15.56 -13.53
CA LEU A 364 -24.69 14.37 -12.69
C LEU A 364 -26.01 13.61 -12.53
N ASP A 365 -25.93 12.30 -12.32
CA ASP A 365 -27.10 11.51 -11.95
C ASP A 365 -27.66 11.92 -10.58
N LEU A 366 -28.95 11.60 -10.33
CA LEU A 366 -29.64 12.03 -9.11
C LEU A 366 -29.02 11.43 -7.83
N GLU A 367 -28.40 10.25 -7.94
CA GLU A 367 -27.71 9.60 -6.83
C GLU A 367 -26.47 10.42 -6.41
N LEU A 368 -25.61 10.77 -7.36
CA LEU A 368 -24.43 11.62 -7.14
C LEU A 368 -24.82 13.00 -6.62
N GLN A 369 -25.89 13.59 -7.13
CA GLN A 369 -26.39 14.87 -6.63
C GLN A 369 -26.79 14.77 -5.14
N THR A 370 -27.48 13.69 -4.77
CA THR A 370 -27.91 13.42 -3.39
C THR A 370 -26.70 13.20 -2.49
N GLU A 371 -25.76 12.34 -2.91
CA GLU A 371 -24.51 12.11 -2.16
C GLU A 371 -23.72 13.42 -1.96
N ILE A 372 -23.58 14.25 -3.00
CA ILE A 372 -22.91 15.55 -2.89
C ILE A 372 -23.60 16.44 -1.86
N ALA A 373 -24.93 16.48 -1.85
CA ALA A 373 -25.70 17.25 -0.88
C ALA A 373 -25.47 16.75 0.57
N GLU A 374 -25.42 15.43 0.78
CA GLU A 374 -25.13 14.82 2.09
C GLU A 374 -23.75 15.23 2.64
N TYR A 375 -22.76 15.43 1.77
CA TYR A 375 -21.40 15.84 2.15
C TYR A 375 -21.18 17.37 2.17
N GLY A 376 -22.26 18.16 2.24
CA GLY A 376 -22.18 19.62 2.40
C GLY A 376 -22.11 20.40 1.09
N GLY A 377 -22.56 19.80 -0.02
CA GLY A 377 -22.74 20.44 -1.31
C GLY A 377 -21.48 20.49 -2.20
N PRO A 378 -21.64 20.99 -3.44
CA PRO A 378 -20.59 20.93 -4.47
C PRO A 378 -19.32 21.69 -4.10
N ASP A 379 -19.43 22.81 -3.38
CA ASP A 379 -18.26 23.59 -2.91
C ASP A 379 -17.39 22.77 -1.94
N THR A 380 -17.99 22.22 -0.90
CA THR A 380 -17.31 21.39 0.10
C THR A 380 -16.63 20.18 -0.55
N VAL A 381 -17.32 19.53 -1.48
CA VAL A 381 -16.80 18.39 -2.23
C VAL A 381 -15.65 18.80 -3.15
N ALA A 382 -15.79 19.89 -3.90
CA ALA A 382 -14.75 20.38 -4.80
C ALA A 382 -13.48 20.76 -4.04
N ARG A 383 -13.58 21.49 -2.93
CA ARG A 383 -12.42 21.81 -2.07
C ARG A 383 -11.74 20.56 -1.54
N ARG A 384 -12.52 19.59 -1.07
CA ARG A 384 -11.99 18.28 -0.63
C ARG A 384 -11.30 17.53 -1.74
N LEU A 385 -11.73 17.67 -2.98
CA LEU A 385 -11.11 16.97 -4.11
C LEU A 385 -10.02 17.80 -4.79
N GLY A 386 -9.78 19.05 -4.38
CA GLY A 386 -8.84 19.95 -5.05
C GLY A 386 -9.30 20.35 -6.45
N LEU A 387 -10.62 20.48 -6.64
CA LEU A 387 -11.26 20.81 -7.91
C LEU A 387 -11.77 22.25 -7.88
N ALA A 388 -11.86 22.86 -9.07
CA ALA A 388 -12.64 24.07 -9.28
C ALA A 388 -14.14 23.73 -9.30
N PHE A 389 -15.00 24.70 -9.03
CA PHE A 389 -16.44 24.55 -9.22
C PHE A 389 -17.06 25.87 -9.68
N ALA A 390 -18.06 25.77 -10.55
CA ALA A 390 -18.88 26.90 -10.94
C ALA A 390 -19.92 27.20 -9.86
N ARG A 391 -19.99 28.47 -9.42
CA ARG A 391 -21.08 28.93 -8.56
C ARG A 391 -22.32 29.27 -9.41
N PRO A 392 -23.52 29.19 -8.82
CA PRO A 392 -24.78 29.51 -9.52
C PRO A 392 -24.88 30.94 -10.04
N ASP A 393 -24.07 31.87 -9.51
CA ASP A 393 -23.97 33.27 -9.91
C ASP A 393 -23.07 33.50 -11.14
N GLY A 394 -22.51 32.43 -11.72
CA GLY A 394 -21.62 32.49 -12.87
C GLY A 394 -20.15 32.76 -12.53
N ALA A 395 -19.81 32.92 -11.25
CA ALA A 395 -18.42 33.06 -10.82
C ALA A 395 -17.75 31.68 -10.68
N SER A 396 -16.58 31.49 -11.27
CA SER A 396 -15.73 30.34 -10.99
C SER A 396 -14.92 30.58 -9.72
N GLY A 397 -15.10 29.74 -8.70
CA GLY A 397 -14.26 29.76 -7.51
C GLY A 397 -12.98 28.96 -7.74
N THR A 398 -11.82 29.60 -7.73
CA THR A 398 -10.52 28.92 -7.68
C THR A 398 -9.96 28.94 -6.25
N LEU A 399 -9.19 27.91 -5.89
CA LEU A 399 -8.50 27.79 -4.62
C LEU A 399 -7.34 28.81 -4.52
N ARG A 400 -7.64 30.10 -4.37
CA ARG A 400 -6.66 31.06 -3.85
C ARG A 400 -6.91 31.26 -2.36
N GLU A 401 -6.07 30.57 -1.59
CA GLU A 401 -5.63 30.85 -0.22
C GLU A 401 -6.53 31.74 0.64
N ASP A 402 -7.56 31.15 1.23
CA ASP A 402 -8.05 31.59 2.53
C ASP A 402 -8.02 30.39 3.48
N HIS A 403 -6.94 30.34 4.26
CA HIS A 403 -6.75 29.58 5.50
C HIS A 403 -7.01 28.06 5.51
N CYS A 404 -5.94 27.26 5.60
CA CYS A 404 -5.72 26.22 6.63
C CYS A 404 -4.27 25.73 6.61
#